data_AF-A0A1V9EUS5-F1
#
_entry.id   AF-A0A1V9EUS5-F1
#
_cell.length_a   1.000
_cell.length_b   1.000
_cell.length_c   1.000
_cell.angle_alpha   90.00
_cell.angle_beta   90.00
_cell.angle_gamma   90.00
#
_symmetry.space_group_name_H-M   'P 1'
#
loop_
_entity.id
_entity.type
_entity.pdbx_description
1 polymer ?
#
loop_
_entity_poly.entity_id
_entity_poly.type
_entity_poly.pdbx_seq_one_letter_code
_entity_poly.pdbx_strand_id
1 'polypeptide(L)'
;MSLPKEILEIFYKTLSGELPVLEFEEWLYANHQLEAMMTPDDYLDLIAYGYKGQGALPGLHELLRKHVDERELAFRTHVQKKYAQGYRPTLIKTPFDEQLQRIKEKLVTAAQADKNCMAYGAELHEYMLSVPVTEEEAAAFERRYSIQLPADYRAFLLVVGNGGVEFEESYGILGAGPYNGLYPLDYENDKSKDYLKYDCVIDPDMTIEQWELLAQFKNKQGKISPEAYRQEAHKVFGGVLPLGSQGCSYIHALVVKGPYAGRVVNLDYNYIVPPLFAPTATFLDWYEGWLDEVINGTLLKRDAPFYGFP
;
A
#
# COMPACT_ATOMS: atom_id res chain seq x y z
N MET A 1 -8.26 28.92 11.12
CA MET A 1 -8.04 27.95 12.22
C MET A 1 -8.51 26.60 11.70
N SER A 2 -7.82 25.48 11.99
CA SER A 2 -8.38 24.17 11.65
C SER A 2 -9.52 23.86 12.62
N LEU A 3 -10.55 23.19 12.14
CA LEU A 3 -11.64 22.75 13.00
C LEU A 3 -11.12 21.73 14.05
N PRO A 4 -11.75 21.65 15.24
CA PRO A 4 -11.48 20.59 16.21
C PRO A 4 -11.66 19.19 15.60
N LYS A 5 -10.90 18.21 16.10
CA LYS A 5 -10.92 16.83 15.58
C LYS A 5 -12.32 16.20 15.68
N GLU A 6 -13.07 16.53 16.71
CA GLU A 6 -14.41 16.00 16.95
C GLU A 6 -15.42 16.47 15.88
N ILE A 7 -15.26 17.70 15.39
CA ILE A 7 -16.08 18.24 14.29
C ILE A 7 -15.66 17.62 12.97
N LEU A 8 -14.35 17.55 12.71
CA LEU A 8 -13.83 16.91 11.50
C LEU A 8 -14.28 15.45 11.40
N GLU A 9 -14.32 14.73 12.52
CA GLU A 9 -14.79 13.35 12.54
C GLU A 9 -16.25 13.22 12.06
N ILE A 10 -17.14 14.13 12.47
CA ILE A 10 -18.51 14.15 11.97
C ILE A 10 -18.53 14.45 10.47
N PHE A 11 -17.72 15.39 9.99
CA PHE A 11 -17.64 15.70 8.55
C PHE A 11 -17.19 14.49 7.76
N TYR A 12 -16.11 13.83 8.18
CA TYR A 12 -15.61 12.63 7.53
C TYR A 12 -16.63 11.49 7.53
N LYS A 13 -17.33 11.24 8.64
CA LYS A 13 -18.36 10.20 8.71
C LYS A 13 -19.50 10.46 7.76
N THR A 14 -19.99 11.71 7.69
CA THR A 14 -21.07 12.06 6.77
C THR A 14 -20.63 11.94 5.32
N LEU A 15 -19.49 12.55 4.97
CA LEU A 15 -19.00 12.60 3.59
C LEU A 15 -18.59 11.23 3.05
N SER A 16 -18.09 10.32 3.91
CA SER A 16 -17.77 8.93 3.53
C SER A 16 -18.99 8.01 3.51
N GLY A 17 -20.15 8.46 3.98
CA GLY A 17 -21.39 7.68 4.03
C GLY A 17 -21.56 6.79 5.27
N GLU A 18 -20.70 6.92 6.28
CA GLU A 18 -20.87 6.26 7.59
C GLU A 18 -22.05 6.85 8.38
N LEU A 19 -22.23 8.17 8.35
CA LEU A 19 -23.31 8.89 9.01
C LEU A 19 -24.34 9.36 7.97
N PRO A 20 -25.64 9.08 8.13
CA PRO A 20 -26.65 9.60 7.22
C PRO A 20 -26.70 11.13 7.21
N VAL A 21 -26.91 11.71 6.03
CA VAL A 21 -26.97 13.18 5.84
C VAL A 21 -28.04 13.85 6.72
N LEU A 22 -29.14 13.17 7.00
CA LEU A 22 -30.19 13.67 7.89
C LEU A 22 -29.75 13.68 9.37
N GLU A 23 -28.96 12.70 9.81
CA GLU A 23 -28.40 12.72 11.16
C GLU A 23 -27.35 13.84 11.31
N PHE A 24 -26.61 14.14 10.24
CA PHE A 24 -25.75 15.31 10.19
C PHE A 24 -26.53 16.63 10.30
N GLU A 25 -27.67 16.77 9.61
CA GLU A 25 -28.55 17.95 9.72
C GLU A 25 -29.02 18.17 11.16
N GLU A 26 -29.49 17.11 11.82
CA GLU A 26 -29.91 17.16 13.22
C GLU A 26 -28.76 17.58 14.16
N TRP A 27 -27.58 16.99 13.95
CA TRP A 27 -26.37 17.36 14.70
C TRP A 27 -25.97 18.82 14.47
N LEU A 28 -26.02 19.31 13.23
CA LEU A 28 -25.66 20.67 12.87
C LEU A 28 -26.52 21.68 13.63
N TYR A 29 -27.84 21.46 13.66
CA TYR A 29 -28.77 22.36 14.36
C TYR A 29 -28.67 22.28 15.89
N ALA A 30 -28.22 21.16 16.44
CA ALA A 30 -27.97 21.02 17.87
C ALA A 30 -26.61 21.61 18.31
N ASN A 31 -25.65 21.78 17.39
CA ASN A 31 -24.28 22.19 17.70
C ASN A 31 -24.02 23.68 17.39
N HIS A 32 -24.23 24.53 18.39
CA HIS A 32 -23.96 25.97 18.27
C HIS A 32 -22.47 26.35 18.26
N GLN A 33 -21.55 25.42 18.55
CA GLN A 33 -20.12 25.75 18.57
C GLN A 33 -19.57 25.97 17.16
N LEU A 34 -20.19 25.37 16.14
CA LEU A 34 -19.71 25.43 14.76
C LEU A 34 -19.75 26.86 14.19
N GLU A 35 -20.77 27.65 14.56
CA GLU A 35 -20.93 29.06 14.15
C GLU A 35 -19.69 29.90 14.50
N ALA A 36 -19.10 29.69 15.68
CA ALA A 36 -17.94 30.43 16.13
C ALA A 36 -16.61 29.94 15.51
N MET A 37 -16.62 28.77 14.87
CA MET A 37 -15.41 28.08 14.38
C MET A 37 -15.26 28.15 12.85
N MET A 38 -16.34 28.47 12.14
CA MET A 38 -16.36 28.62 10.69
C MET A 38 -16.46 30.10 10.29
N THR A 39 -16.23 30.39 9.01
CA THR A 39 -16.53 31.74 8.52
C THR A 39 -18.06 31.94 8.48
N PRO A 40 -18.57 33.17 8.64
CA PRO A 40 -20.01 33.42 8.58
C PRO A 40 -20.66 32.91 7.29
N ASP A 41 -19.96 33.05 6.15
CA ASP A 41 -20.44 32.59 4.85
C ASP A 41 -20.55 31.05 4.81
N ASP A 42 -19.51 30.34 5.26
CA ASP A 42 -19.51 28.87 5.25
C ASP A 42 -20.57 28.29 6.18
N TYR A 43 -20.73 28.90 7.36
CA TYR A 43 -21.75 28.48 8.30
C TYR A 43 -23.16 28.75 7.78
N LEU A 44 -23.38 29.93 7.17
CA LEU A 44 -24.68 30.28 6.56
C LEU A 44 -25.03 29.33 5.42
N ASP A 45 -24.07 29.02 4.55
CA ASP A 45 -24.25 28.08 3.44
C ASP A 45 -24.62 26.67 3.97
N LEU A 46 -23.99 26.21 5.06
CA LEU A 46 -24.34 24.93 5.69
C LEU A 46 -25.76 24.94 6.27
N ILE A 47 -26.11 25.89 7.13
CA ILE A 47 -27.45 25.86 7.78
C ILE A 47 -28.61 26.07 6.79
N ALA A 48 -28.34 26.75 5.66
CA ALA A 48 -29.30 26.97 4.58
C ALA A 48 -29.36 25.83 3.55
N TYR A 49 -28.44 24.84 3.65
CA TYR A 49 -28.35 23.74 2.70
C TYR A 49 -29.56 22.79 2.77
N GLY A 50 -29.97 22.26 1.62
CA GLY A 50 -31.06 21.30 1.54
C GLY A 50 -30.58 19.87 1.75
N TYR A 51 -30.78 19.32 2.95
CA TYR A 51 -30.29 17.98 3.35
C TYR A 51 -31.16 16.79 2.87
N LYS A 52 -32.26 17.07 2.17
CA LYS A 52 -33.23 16.05 1.73
C LYS A 52 -33.03 15.69 0.26
N GLY A 53 -33.02 14.39 -0.03
CA GLY A 53 -32.99 13.85 -1.39
C GLY A 53 -31.63 13.27 -1.81
N GLN A 54 -31.60 12.61 -2.98
CA GLN A 54 -30.42 11.86 -3.45
C GLN A 54 -29.21 12.74 -3.80
N GLY A 55 -29.40 14.04 -4.04
CA GLY A 55 -28.34 15.00 -4.35
C GLY A 55 -27.73 15.71 -3.13
N ALA A 56 -28.16 15.39 -1.91
CA ALA A 56 -27.74 16.10 -0.71
C ALA A 56 -26.26 15.83 -0.35
N LEU A 57 -25.77 14.61 -0.56
CA LEU A 57 -24.39 14.26 -0.21
C LEU A 57 -23.35 14.94 -1.13
N PRO A 58 -23.50 14.92 -2.48
CA PRO A 58 -22.57 15.64 -3.36
C PRO A 58 -22.51 17.15 -3.11
N GLY A 59 -23.63 17.82 -2.83
CA GLY A 59 -23.59 19.25 -2.53
C GLY A 59 -23.00 19.55 -1.15
N LEU A 60 -23.24 18.69 -0.15
CA LEU A 60 -22.59 18.80 1.15
C LEU A 60 -21.07 18.62 1.05
N HIS A 61 -20.59 17.75 0.16
CA HIS A 61 -19.17 17.59 -0.15
C HIS A 61 -18.55 18.92 -0.61
N GLU A 62 -19.18 19.62 -1.55
CA GLU A 62 -18.68 20.92 -2.04
C GLU A 62 -18.58 21.99 -0.95
N LEU A 63 -19.49 21.99 0.02
CA LEU A 63 -19.46 22.93 1.14
C LEU A 63 -18.32 22.61 2.12
N LEU A 64 -18.06 21.33 2.35
CA LEU A 64 -17.13 20.87 3.40
C LEU A 64 -15.71 20.57 2.91
N ARG A 65 -15.49 20.38 1.60
CA ARG A 65 -14.20 19.94 1.04
C ARG A 65 -12.98 20.80 1.43
N LYS A 66 -13.17 22.10 1.65
CA LYS A 66 -12.08 23.01 2.09
C LYS A 66 -11.68 22.84 3.56
N HIS A 67 -12.50 22.13 4.34
CA HIS A 67 -12.28 21.91 5.77
C HIS A 67 -11.73 20.51 6.08
N VAL A 68 -11.78 19.60 5.11
CA VAL A 68 -11.33 18.21 5.25
C VAL A 68 -10.09 17.96 4.40
N ASP A 69 -9.27 17.02 4.85
CA ASP A 69 -8.21 16.45 4.00
C ASP A 69 -8.84 15.45 3.01
N GLU A 70 -8.69 15.74 1.71
CA GLU A 70 -9.26 14.93 0.62
C GLU A 70 -8.71 13.50 0.61
N ARG A 71 -7.45 13.27 1.00
CA ARG A 71 -6.86 11.92 1.03
C ARG A 71 -7.49 11.07 2.13
N GLU A 72 -7.63 11.66 3.31
CA GLU A 72 -8.32 11.00 4.44
C GLU A 72 -9.79 10.70 4.08
N LEU A 73 -10.48 11.65 3.44
CA LEU A 73 -11.86 11.45 3.01
C LEU A 73 -11.98 10.33 1.97
N ALA A 74 -11.08 10.33 0.98
CA ALA A 74 -11.03 9.30 -0.04
C ALA A 74 -10.81 7.91 0.61
N PHE A 75 -9.82 7.78 1.51
CA PHE A 75 -9.56 6.54 2.24
C PHE A 75 -10.81 6.06 3.01
N ARG A 76 -11.46 6.94 3.77
CA ARG A 76 -12.67 6.58 4.53
C ARG A 76 -13.81 6.16 3.61
N THR A 77 -14.01 6.84 2.49
CA THR A 77 -15.02 6.49 1.49
C THR A 77 -14.76 5.10 0.91
N HIS A 78 -13.50 4.78 0.62
CA HIS A 78 -13.10 3.43 0.20
C HIS A 78 -13.40 2.36 1.27
N VAL A 79 -13.07 2.63 2.54
CA VAL A 79 -13.38 1.71 3.64
C VAL A 79 -14.88 1.45 3.73
N GLN A 80 -15.72 2.49 3.65
CA GLN A 80 -17.17 2.34 3.67
C GLN A 80 -17.69 1.53 2.46
N LYS A 81 -17.14 1.76 1.27
CA LYS A 81 -17.43 0.97 0.07
C LYS A 81 -17.08 -0.51 0.29
N LYS A 82 -15.93 -0.82 0.89
CA LYS A 82 -15.53 -2.19 1.24
C LYS A 82 -16.49 -2.81 2.26
N TYR A 83 -16.90 -2.07 3.29
CA TYR A 83 -17.91 -2.54 4.26
C TYR A 83 -19.25 -2.85 3.61
N ALA A 84 -19.72 -2.02 2.68
CA ALA A 84 -20.93 -2.26 1.89
C ALA A 84 -20.81 -3.51 0.99
N GLN A 85 -19.59 -3.83 0.53
CA GLN A 85 -19.28 -5.05 -0.22
C GLN A 85 -19.08 -6.30 0.67
N GLY A 86 -19.28 -6.17 1.99
CA GLY A 86 -19.23 -7.29 2.93
C GLY A 86 -17.85 -7.52 3.58
N TYR A 87 -16.84 -6.70 3.29
CA TYR A 87 -15.56 -6.76 3.99
C TYR A 87 -15.77 -6.56 5.50
N ARG A 88 -15.09 -7.36 6.32
CA ARG A 88 -15.05 -7.20 7.77
C ARG A 88 -13.60 -7.37 8.22
N PRO A 89 -13.06 -6.43 9.02
CA PRO A 89 -11.68 -6.50 9.45
C PRO A 89 -11.48 -7.68 10.41
N THR A 90 -10.35 -8.37 10.28
CA THR A 90 -10.03 -9.48 11.17
C THR A 90 -9.31 -8.92 12.40
N LEU A 91 -9.86 -9.17 13.60
CA LEU A 91 -9.18 -8.85 14.86
C LEU A 91 -8.25 -10.00 15.22
N ILE A 92 -6.97 -9.86 14.91
CA ILE A 92 -5.92 -10.83 15.24
C ILE A 92 -4.89 -10.24 16.18
N LYS A 93 -4.33 -11.08 17.05
CA LYS A 93 -3.10 -10.78 17.78
C LYS A 93 -1.94 -11.48 17.11
N THR A 94 -0.82 -10.78 16.98
CA THR A 94 0.39 -11.27 16.35
C THR A 94 1.59 -10.99 17.27
N PRO A 95 2.71 -11.71 17.13
CA PRO A 95 3.92 -11.35 17.85
C PRO A 95 4.52 -10.01 17.41
N PHE A 96 3.95 -9.37 16.37
CA PHE A 96 4.42 -8.13 15.77
C PHE A 96 3.54 -6.91 16.12
N ASP A 97 2.55 -7.04 17.00
CA ASP A 97 1.53 -6.01 17.26
C ASP A 97 2.11 -4.62 17.55
N GLU A 98 3.18 -4.53 18.36
CA GLU A 98 3.86 -3.27 18.65
C GLU A 98 4.50 -2.64 17.41
N GLN A 99 5.14 -3.45 16.56
CA GLN A 99 5.78 -2.97 15.33
C GLN A 99 4.74 -2.54 14.29
N LEU A 100 3.67 -3.31 14.13
CA LEU A 100 2.57 -2.99 13.22
C LEU A 100 1.87 -1.69 13.63
N GLN A 101 1.70 -1.45 14.93
CA GLN A 101 1.15 -0.20 15.44
C GLN A 101 2.09 0.99 15.15
N ARG A 102 3.41 0.84 15.37
CA ARG A 102 4.38 1.87 14.99
C ARG A 102 4.37 2.13 13.49
N ILE A 103 4.26 1.11 12.65
CA ILE A 103 4.18 1.27 11.18
C ILE A 103 2.96 2.10 10.79
N LYS A 104 1.78 1.86 11.38
CA LYS A 104 0.59 2.67 11.13
C LYS A 104 0.80 4.14 11.50
N GLU A 105 1.42 4.40 12.63
CA GLU A 105 1.74 5.76 13.08
C GLU A 105 2.78 6.43 12.17
N LYS A 106 3.78 5.66 11.74
CA LYS A 106 4.83 6.12 10.81
C LYS A 106 4.27 6.41 9.42
N LEU A 107 3.29 5.67 8.92
CA LEU A 107 2.63 5.99 7.65
C LEU A 107 2.00 7.39 7.66
N VAL A 108 1.26 7.71 8.74
CA VAL A 108 0.68 9.05 8.93
C VAL A 108 1.79 10.11 9.03
N THR A 109 2.85 9.81 9.76
CA THR A 109 3.99 10.73 9.94
C THR A 109 4.76 10.96 8.64
N ALA A 110 4.96 9.91 7.84
CA ALA A 110 5.63 9.95 6.54
C ALA A 110 4.82 10.79 5.54
N ALA A 111 3.50 10.58 5.47
CA ALA A 111 2.61 11.39 4.64
C ALA A 111 2.66 12.89 5.01
N GLN A 112 2.83 13.20 6.30
CA GLN A 112 2.98 14.59 6.77
C GLN A 112 4.39 15.17 6.53
N ALA A 113 5.42 14.34 6.56
CA ALA A 113 6.79 14.75 6.25
C ALA A 113 6.94 15.02 4.74
N ASP A 114 6.26 14.24 3.91
CA ASP A 114 6.33 14.29 2.45
C ASP A 114 5.02 14.73 1.79
N LYS A 115 4.47 15.87 2.24
CA LYS A 115 3.16 16.37 1.76
C LYS A 115 3.10 16.57 0.24
N ASN A 116 4.24 16.88 -0.36
CA ASN A 116 4.38 17.16 -1.79
C ASN A 116 4.81 15.93 -2.61
N CYS A 117 4.87 14.74 -2.00
CA CYS A 117 5.30 13.49 -2.65
C CYS A 117 6.65 13.64 -3.37
N MET A 118 7.64 14.17 -2.67
CA MET A 118 9.01 14.36 -3.15
C MET A 118 9.82 13.07 -3.16
N ALA A 119 9.49 12.10 -2.29
CA ALA A 119 10.10 10.77 -2.38
C ALA A 119 9.73 10.15 -3.73
N TYR A 120 10.69 9.51 -4.39
CA TYR A 120 10.48 8.91 -5.71
C TYR A 120 9.33 7.89 -5.69
N GLY A 121 8.31 8.10 -6.54
CA GLY A 121 7.14 7.24 -6.69
C GLY A 121 6.04 7.45 -5.65
N ALA A 122 6.25 8.32 -4.65
CA ALA A 122 5.24 8.63 -3.63
C ALA A 122 3.97 9.28 -4.21
N GLU A 123 4.06 9.91 -5.38
CA GLU A 123 2.91 10.45 -6.10
C GLU A 123 1.93 9.38 -6.60
N LEU A 124 2.37 8.12 -6.67
CA LEU A 124 1.54 7.01 -7.17
C LEU A 124 0.67 6.39 -6.08
N HIS A 125 1.08 6.48 -4.82
CA HIS A 125 0.40 5.82 -3.70
C HIS A 125 0.05 6.78 -2.55
N GLU A 126 0.66 7.97 -2.48
CA GLU A 126 0.40 9.03 -1.50
C GLU A 126 0.37 8.56 -0.04
N TYR A 127 1.24 7.60 0.28
CA TYR A 127 1.31 6.89 1.58
C TYR A 127 0.01 6.21 2.03
N MET A 128 -0.91 5.91 1.10
CA MET A 128 -2.16 5.21 1.39
C MET A 128 -2.04 3.70 1.17
N LEU A 129 -2.73 2.93 2.02
CA LEU A 129 -2.94 1.51 1.84
C LEU A 129 -4.44 1.22 1.77
N SER A 130 -4.82 0.21 1.01
CA SER A 130 -6.16 -0.38 1.08
C SER A 130 -6.41 -1.05 2.42
N VAL A 131 -7.67 -1.40 2.67
CA VAL A 131 -8.05 -2.23 3.82
C VAL A 131 -7.21 -3.52 3.89
N PRO A 132 -6.90 -4.01 5.10
CA PRO A 132 -6.27 -5.31 5.28
C PRO A 132 -7.00 -6.44 4.55
N VAL A 133 -6.28 -7.50 4.19
CA VAL A 133 -6.93 -8.74 3.74
C VAL A 133 -7.63 -9.43 4.91
N THR A 134 -8.62 -10.26 4.63
CA THR A 134 -9.19 -11.15 5.64
C THR A 134 -8.32 -12.40 5.83
N GLU A 135 -8.52 -13.09 6.95
CA GLU A 135 -7.87 -14.39 7.19
C GLU A 135 -8.23 -15.42 6.09
N GLU A 136 -9.46 -15.40 5.60
CA GLU A 136 -9.92 -16.27 4.52
C GLU A 136 -9.21 -15.96 3.20
N GLU A 137 -9.01 -14.69 2.87
CA GLU A 137 -8.30 -14.24 1.66
C GLU A 137 -6.82 -14.66 1.72
N ALA A 138 -6.14 -14.39 2.85
CA ALA A 138 -4.75 -14.82 3.06
C ALA A 138 -4.62 -16.34 2.95
N ALA A 139 -5.49 -17.10 3.65
CA ALA A 139 -5.47 -18.55 3.61
C ALA A 139 -5.83 -19.11 2.22
N ALA A 140 -6.71 -18.44 1.47
CA ALA A 140 -7.03 -18.81 0.09
C ALA A 140 -5.83 -18.60 -0.83
N PHE A 141 -5.10 -17.50 -0.68
CA PHE A 141 -3.87 -17.24 -1.41
C PHE A 141 -2.80 -18.30 -1.14
N GLU A 142 -2.53 -18.60 0.14
CA GLU A 142 -1.58 -19.63 0.57
C GLU A 142 -1.92 -21.01 -0.01
N ARG A 143 -3.21 -21.39 0.03
CA ARG A 143 -3.69 -22.65 -0.59
C ARG A 143 -3.55 -22.65 -2.10
N ARG A 144 -3.92 -21.56 -2.77
CA ARG A 144 -3.89 -21.45 -4.24
C ARG A 144 -2.49 -21.67 -4.80
N TYR A 145 -1.49 -21.10 -4.13
CA TYR A 145 -0.09 -21.15 -4.58
C TYR A 145 0.76 -22.19 -3.85
N SER A 146 0.18 -22.95 -2.91
CA SER A 146 0.86 -24.00 -2.14
C SER A 146 2.10 -23.49 -1.39
N ILE A 147 1.93 -22.35 -0.71
CA ILE A 147 2.97 -21.70 0.09
C ILE A 147 2.46 -21.36 1.49
N GLN A 148 3.38 -20.96 2.36
CA GLN A 148 3.08 -20.26 3.59
C GLN A 148 3.72 -18.88 3.49
N LEU A 149 2.95 -17.82 3.71
CA LEU A 149 3.50 -16.47 3.73
C LEU A 149 4.43 -16.31 4.95
N PRO A 150 5.56 -15.60 4.81
CA PRO A 150 6.35 -15.20 5.97
C PRO A 150 5.49 -14.50 7.02
N ALA A 151 5.67 -14.88 8.28
CA ALA A 151 4.72 -14.56 9.36
C ALA A 151 4.53 -13.05 9.56
N ASP A 152 5.59 -12.27 9.38
CA ASP A 152 5.64 -10.82 9.54
C ASP A 152 4.94 -10.09 8.36
N TYR A 153 5.16 -10.54 7.13
CA TYR A 153 4.44 -10.06 5.94
C TYR A 153 2.95 -10.42 6.00
N ARG A 154 2.62 -11.65 6.43
CA ARG A 154 1.23 -12.06 6.63
C ARG A 154 0.53 -11.19 7.67
N ALA A 155 1.22 -10.87 8.77
CA ALA A 155 0.70 -9.98 9.80
C ALA A 155 0.49 -8.55 9.26
N PHE A 156 1.41 -8.03 8.44
CA PHE A 156 1.24 -6.75 7.74
C PHE A 156 -0.05 -6.72 6.92
N LEU A 157 -0.29 -7.76 6.10
CA LEU A 157 -1.46 -7.83 5.24
C LEU A 157 -2.77 -7.86 6.01
N LEU A 158 -2.80 -8.53 7.17
CA LEU A 158 -4.01 -8.71 7.99
C LEU A 158 -4.29 -7.53 8.94
N VAL A 159 -3.28 -6.72 9.24
CA VAL A 159 -3.39 -5.66 10.26
C VAL A 159 -3.22 -4.27 9.67
N VAL A 160 -2.29 -4.07 8.72
CA VAL A 160 -1.91 -2.75 8.21
C VAL A 160 -2.66 -2.42 6.92
N GLY A 161 -2.55 -3.26 5.90
CA GLY A 161 -3.23 -3.00 4.63
C GLY A 161 -2.73 -3.88 3.48
N ASN A 162 -3.39 -3.76 2.32
CA ASN A 162 -3.11 -4.58 1.15
C ASN A 162 -3.22 -3.79 -0.16
N GLY A 163 -2.09 -3.45 -0.78
CA GLY A 163 -2.08 -2.63 -1.98
C GLY A 163 -2.67 -1.24 -1.76
N GLY A 164 -3.05 -0.58 -2.84
CA GLY A 164 -3.48 0.81 -2.88
C GLY A 164 -4.98 1.01 -2.76
N VAL A 165 -5.38 2.28 -2.81
CA VAL A 165 -6.78 2.67 -2.80
C VAL A 165 -7.18 3.12 -4.20
N GLU A 166 -8.26 2.53 -4.73
CA GLU A 166 -8.77 2.86 -6.06
C GLU A 166 -9.67 4.10 -6.01
N PHE A 167 -9.29 5.16 -6.73
CA PHE A 167 -10.12 6.35 -6.95
C PHE A 167 -10.13 6.80 -8.42
N GLU A 168 -11.15 7.56 -8.83
CA GLU A 168 -11.42 7.97 -10.22
C GLU A 168 -10.30 8.77 -10.90
N GLU A 169 -9.29 9.25 -10.15
CA GLU A 169 -8.11 9.97 -10.66
C GLU A 169 -6.76 9.37 -10.22
N SER A 170 -6.77 8.27 -9.45
CA SER A 170 -5.54 7.64 -8.94
C SER A 170 -4.87 6.74 -9.99
N TYR A 171 -3.53 6.76 -10.04
CA TYR A 171 -2.72 5.80 -10.80
C TYR A 171 -2.58 4.42 -10.11
N GLY A 172 -3.58 4.04 -9.29
CA GLY A 172 -3.95 2.65 -9.17
C GLY A 172 -3.73 1.97 -7.81
N ILE A 173 -4.04 0.68 -7.86
CA ILE A 173 -4.00 -0.37 -6.85
C ILE A 173 -2.67 -0.56 -6.10
N LEU A 174 -1.72 0.37 -6.18
CA LEU A 174 -0.40 0.30 -5.53
C LEU A 174 -0.45 0.95 -4.15
N GLY A 175 -0.07 0.20 -3.13
CA GLY A 175 -0.08 0.61 -1.74
C GLY A 175 1.16 1.39 -1.35
N ALA A 176 1.10 2.08 -0.22
CA ALA A 176 2.25 2.74 0.36
C ALA A 176 3.46 1.79 0.46
N GLY A 177 4.57 2.19 -0.17
CA GLY A 177 5.82 1.45 -0.15
C GLY A 177 6.91 2.21 -0.90
N PRO A 178 8.16 1.74 -0.88
CA PRO A 178 9.25 2.38 -1.59
C PRO A 178 8.99 2.39 -3.11
N TYR A 179 9.53 3.41 -3.79
CA TYR A 179 9.35 3.65 -5.23
C TYR A 179 7.86 3.68 -5.62
N ASN A 180 7.44 2.85 -6.57
CA ASN A 180 6.07 2.88 -7.09
C ASN A 180 5.04 2.28 -6.13
N GLY A 181 5.46 1.82 -4.94
CA GLY A 181 4.58 1.25 -3.94
C GLY A 181 4.45 -0.28 -4.00
N LEU A 182 3.63 -0.81 -3.09
CA LEU A 182 3.39 -2.23 -2.91
C LEU A 182 2.24 -2.75 -3.78
N TYR A 183 2.44 -3.89 -4.43
CA TYR A 183 1.38 -4.63 -5.09
C TYR A 183 0.37 -5.17 -4.06
N PRO A 184 -0.92 -5.24 -4.41
CA PRO A 184 -1.88 -6.07 -3.70
C PRO A 184 -1.42 -7.53 -3.72
N LEU A 185 -1.71 -8.28 -2.66
CA LEU A 185 -1.39 -9.70 -2.54
C LEU A 185 -1.82 -10.49 -3.80
N ASP A 186 -3.06 -10.28 -4.25
CA ASP A 186 -3.56 -10.88 -5.49
C ASP A 186 -3.49 -9.95 -6.72
N TYR A 187 -2.37 -9.24 -6.93
CA TYR A 187 -2.12 -8.47 -8.15
C TYR A 187 -2.19 -9.33 -9.42
N GLU A 188 -3.19 -9.10 -10.27
CA GLU A 188 -3.51 -9.96 -11.43
C GLU A 188 -2.46 -9.92 -12.54
N ASN A 189 -1.73 -8.81 -12.67
CA ASN A 189 -0.72 -8.65 -13.71
C ASN A 189 0.59 -9.41 -13.41
N ASP A 190 0.73 -9.96 -12.20
CA ASP A 190 1.90 -10.74 -11.83
C ASP A 190 1.70 -12.23 -12.10
N LYS A 191 2.27 -12.68 -13.23
CA LYS A 191 2.30 -14.09 -13.63
C LYS A 191 3.38 -14.90 -12.92
N SER A 192 4.22 -14.27 -12.10
CA SER A 192 5.29 -14.99 -11.38
C SER A 192 4.75 -15.85 -10.23
N LYS A 193 3.49 -15.65 -9.82
CA LYS A 193 2.88 -16.38 -8.70
C LYS A 193 2.78 -17.90 -8.93
N ASP A 194 2.71 -18.33 -10.18
CA ASP A 194 2.70 -19.76 -10.54
C ASP A 194 3.99 -20.49 -10.14
N TYR A 195 5.06 -19.73 -9.83
CA TYR A 195 6.38 -20.24 -9.47
C TYR A 195 6.68 -20.16 -7.96
N LEU A 196 5.77 -19.61 -7.15
CA LEU A 196 5.94 -19.52 -5.68
C LEU A 196 6.08 -20.90 -5.01
N LYS A 197 5.51 -21.94 -5.64
CA LYS A 197 5.61 -23.32 -5.16
C LYS A 197 7.02 -23.92 -5.25
N TYR A 198 7.92 -23.34 -6.05
CA TYR A 198 9.31 -23.79 -6.16
C TYR A 198 10.18 -23.13 -5.09
N ASP A 199 11.30 -23.76 -4.73
CA ASP A 199 12.24 -23.17 -3.79
C ASP A 199 13.00 -22.01 -4.45
N CYS A 200 13.22 -20.93 -3.69
CA CYS A 200 14.11 -19.86 -4.09
C CYS A 200 15.55 -20.37 -4.10
N VAL A 201 16.21 -20.18 -5.24
CA VAL A 201 17.62 -20.57 -5.46
C VAL A 201 18.57 -19.40 -5.35
N ILE A 202 18.04 -18.18 -5.18
CA ILE A 202 18.81 -16.96 -5.01
C ILE A 202 19.34 -16.91 -3.59
N ASP A 203 20.61 -16.56 -3.46
CA ASP A 203 21.38 -16.59 -2.22
C ASP A 203 22.04 -15.21 -1.98
N PRO A 204 22.05 -14.68 -0.75
CA PRO A 204 22.68 -13.40 -0.44
C PRO A 204 24.20 -13.37 -0.67
N ASP A 205 24.86 -14.52 -0.61
CA ASP A 205 26.30 -14.66 -0.83
C ASP A 205 26.62 -15.17 -2.26
N MET A 206 25.64 -15.13 -3.17
CA MET A 206 25.79 -15.55 -4.56
C MET A 206 26.87 -14.70 -5.27
N THR A 207 27.86 -15.37 -5.87
CA THR A 207 28.90 -14.68 -6.64
C THR A 207 28.38 -14.25 -8.01
N ILE A 208 29.09 -13.32 -8.66
CA ILE A 208 28.76 -12.87 -10.02
C ILE A 208 28.78 -14.05 -10.99
N GLU A 209 29.75 -14.97 -10.88
CA GLU A 209 29.84 -16.14 -11.76
C GLU A 209 28.66 -17.10 -11.57
N GLN A 210 28.22 -17.30 -10.32
CA GLN A 210 27.05 -18.12 -10.01
C GLN A 210 25.77 -17.49 -10.59
N TRP A 211 25.62 -16.18 -10.45
CA TRP A 211 24.52 -15.44 -11.05
C TRP A 211 24.54 -15.52 -12.57
N GLU A 212 25.68 -15.29 -13.22
CA GLU A 212 25.82 -15.38 -14.67
C GLU A 212 25.49 -16.78 -15.20
N LEU A 213 25.90 -17.82 -14.49
CA LEU A 213 25.56 -19.20 -14.81
C LEU A 213 24.05 -19.47 -14.65
N LEU A 214 23.42 -18.95 -13.59
CA LEU A 214 21.98 -19.07 -13.37
C LEU A 214 21.20 -18.31 -14.45
N ALA A 215 21.61 -17.08 -14.78
CA ALA A 215 20.99 -16.19 -15.74
C ALA A 215 21.33 -16.51 -17.22
N GLN A 216 22.19 -17.50 -17.48
CA GLN A 216 22.68 -17.82 -18.84
C GLN A 216 21.56 -18.14 -19.84
N PHE A 217 20.37 -18.54 -19.36
CA PHE A 217 19.21 -18.80 -20.22
C PHE A 217 18.79 -17.56 -21.02
N LYS A 218 19.14 -16.34 -20.59
CA LYS A 218 18.88 -15.11 -21.36
C LYS A 218 19.47 -15.16 -22.76
N ASN A 219 20.59 -15.88 -22.94
CA ASN A 219 21.23 -16.10 -24.24
C ASN A 219 20.43 -17.01 -25.19
N LYS A 220 19.36 -17.65 -24.69
CA LYS A 220 18.40 -18.45 -25.47
C LYS A 220 17.23 -17.61 -26.00
N GLN A 221 17.13 -16.32 -25.65
CA GLN A 221 16.07 -15.44 -26.14
C GLN A 221 16.07 -15.42 -27.68
N GLY A 222 14.89 -15.61 -28.27
CA GLY A 222 14.73 -15.73 -29.73
C GLY A 222 15.25 -17.03 -30.36
N LYS A 223 15.93 -17.90 -29.60
CA LYS A 223 16.44 -19.21 -30.06
C LYS A 223 15.55 -20.39 -29.65
N ILE A 224 14.70 -20.21 -28.65
CA ILE A 224 13.70 -21.17 -28.19
C ILE A 224 12.31 -20.55 -28.24
N SER A 225 11.26 -21.37 -28.12
CA SER A 225 9.89 -20.86 -28.09
C SER A 225 9.66 -19.93 -26.89
N PRO A 226 8.74 -18.95 -26.98
CA PRO A 226 8.43 -18.07 -25.85
C PRO A 226 8.03 -18.82 -24.58
N GLU A 227 7.34 -19.96 -24.73
CA GLU A 227 6.97 -20.81 -23.60
C GLU A 227 8.18 -21.49 -22.96
N ALA A 228 9.06 -22.08 -23.75
CA ALA A 228 10.29 -22.67 -23.23
C ALA A 228 11.19 -21.62 -22.54
N TYR A 229 11.25 -20.41 -23.09
CA TYR A 229 11.99 -19.31 -22.47
C TYR A 229 11.40 -18.90 -21.12
N ARG A 230 10.06 -18.78 -21.04
CA ARG A 230 9.37 -18.52 -19.77
C ARG A 230 9.71 -19.57 -18.72
N GLN A 231 9.64 -20.85 -19.07
CA GLN A 231 9.96 -21.94 -18.14
C GLN A 231 11.40 -21.89 -17.60
N GLU A 232 12.37 -21.40 -18.38
CA GLU A 232 13.74 -21.17 -17.90
C GLU A 232 13.84 -19.91 -17.03
N ALA A 233 13.29 -18.79 -17.49
CA ALA A 233 13.32 -17.51 -16.81
C ALA A 233 12.69 -17.57 -15.41
N HIS A 234 11.58 -18.29 -15.29
CA HIS A 234 10.85 -18.40 -14.03
C HIS A 234 11.52 -19.26 -12.97
N LYS A 235 12.57 -20.02 -13.31
CA LYS A 235 13.39 -20.71 -12.29
C LYS A 235 14.11 -19.71 -11.38
N VAL A 236 14.47 -18.53 -11.90
CA VAL A 236 15.05 -17.43 -11.10
C VAL A 236 14.01 -16.88 -10.12
N PHE A 237 12.74 -16.90 -10.50
CA PHE A 237 11.63 -16.39 -9.70
C PHE A 237 10.91 -17.48 -8.87
N GLY A 238 11.53 -18.65 -8.70
CA GLY A 238 11.01 -19.68 -7.81
C GLY A 238 10.93 -19.15 -6.38
N GLY A 239 9.78 -19.32 -5.71
CA GLY A 239 9.66 -19.01 -4.28
C GLY A 239 9.85 -17.53 -3.91
N VAL A 240 9.74 -16.61 -4.88
CA VAL A 240 9.79 -15.16 -4.63
C VAL A 240 8.50 -14.49 -5.09
N LEU A 241 7.92 -13.68 -4.21
CA LEU A 241 6.70 -12.91 -4.44
C LEU A 241 7.08 -11.45 -4.75
N PRO A 242 6.85 -10.95 -5.97
CA PRO A 242 7.02 -9.53 -6.26
C PRO A 242 6.20 -8.66 -5.32
N LEU A 243 6.87 -7.70 -4.69
CA LEU A 243 6.26 -6.75 -3.76
C LEU A 243 5.93 -5.42 -4.43
N GLY A 244 6.69 -4.99 -5.44
CA GLY A 244 6.52 -3.69 -6.07
C GLY A 244 7.59 -3.40 -7.10
N SER A 245 7.35 -2.42 -7.98
CA SER A 245 8.33 -1.99 -8.98
C SER A 245 9.16 -0.82 -8.46
N GLN A 246 10.46 -0.86 -8.75
CA GLN A 246 11.38 0.26 -8.54
C GLN A 246 11.47 1.18 -9.76
N GLY A 247 10.67 0.93 -10.79
CA GLY A 247 10.83 1.47 -12.14
C GLY A 247 11.60 0.52 -13.07
N CYS A 248 11.59 0.83 -14.38
CA CYS A 248 12.28 0.05 -15.41
C CYS A 248 11.97 -1.45 -15.34
N SER A 249 12.99 -2.29 -15.19
CA SER A 249 12.89 -3.75 -15.02
C SER A 249 13.09 -4.22 -13.59
N TYR A 250 13.23 -3.29 -12.63
CA TYR A 250 13.60 -3.59 -11.25
C TYR A 250 12.37 -3.76 -10.36
N ILE A 251 12.47 -4.72 -9.43
CA ILE A 251 11.43 -5.02 -8.47
C ILE A 251 12.00 -5.25 -7.07
N HIS A 252 11.19 -4.94 -6.07
CA HIS A 252 11.30 -5.56 -4.76
C HIS A 252 10.54 -6.89 -4.81
N ALA A 253 11.10 -7.93 -4.18
CA ALA A 253 10.43 -9.22 -4.01
C ALA A 253 10.69 -9.78 -2.61
N LEU A 254 9.73 -10.54 -2.10
CA LEU A 254 9.81 -11.26 -0.84
C LEU A 254 10.13 -12.72 -1.12
N VAL A 255 11.17 -13.28 -0.49
CA VAL A 255 11.35 -14.73 -0.49
C VAL A 255 10.26 -15.35 0.37
N VAL A 256 9.39 -16.17 -0.22
CA VAL A 256 8.30 -16.87 0.48
C VAL A 256 8.62 -18.35 0.70
N LYS A 257 9.58 -18.91 -0.05
CA LYS A 257 9.97 -20.31 0.07
C LYS A 257 11.47 -20.51 -0.18
N GLY A 258 12.13 -21.22 0.73
CA GLY A 258 13.58 -21.49 0.70
C GLY A 258 14.29 -21.02 1.98
N PRO A 259 15.64 -21.16 2.06
CA PRO A 259 16.42 -20.87 3.26
C PRO A 259 16.33 -19.43 3.77
N TYR A 260 16.00 -18.49 2.88
CA TYR A 260 15.95 -17.06 3.16
C TYR A 260 14.51 -16.50 3.21
N ALA A 261 13.51 -17.37 3.41
CA ALA A 261 12.11 -16.95 3.51
C ALA A 261 11.92 -15.84 4.56
N GLY A 262 11.16 -14.81 4.22
CA GLY A 262 10.95 -13.60 5.01
C GLY A 262 11.88 -12.43 4.66
N ARG A 263 12.96 -12.66 3.91
CA ARG A 263 13.86 -11.59 3.45
C ARG A 263 13.37 -10.94 2.17
N VAL A 264 13.60 -9.64 2.05
CA VAL A 264 13.36 -8.86 0.83
C VAL A 264 14.61 -8.89 -0.06
N VAL A 265 14.41 -9.08 -1.35
CA VAL A 265 15.45 -9.09 -2.39
C VAL A 265 15.05 -8.20 -3.56
N ASN A 266 16.02 -7.47 -4.09
CA ASN A 266 15.88 -6.67 -5.30
C ASN A 266 16.28 -7.52 -6.52
N LEU A 267 15.41 -7.56 -7.53
CA LEU A 267 15.60 -8.37 -8.73
C LEU A 267 15.43 -7.53 -10.00
N ASP A 268 16.12 -7.94 -11.05
CA ASP A 268 16.05 -7.34 -12.38
C ASP A 268 15.45 -8.34 -13.37
N TYR A 269 14.29 -8.00 -13.96
CA TYR A 269 13.65 -8.81 -14.99
C TYR A 269 14.48 -8.96 -16.28
N ASN A 270 15.49 -8.12 -16.49
CA ASN A 270 16.44 -8.25 -17.60
C ASN A 270 17.66 -9.12 -17.26
N TYR A 271 17.80 -9.53 -15.99
CA TYR A 271 18.91 -10.37 -15.51
C TYR A 271 20.30 -9.77 -15.77
N ILE A 272 20.39 -8.43 -15.84
CA ILE A 272 21.64 -7.69 -16.04
C ILE A 272 22.32 -7.49 -14.70
N VAL A 273 21.55 -7.05 -13.69
CA VAL A 273 22.05 -6.80 -12.33
C VAL A 273 21.84 -8.06 -11.48
N PRO A 274 22.85 -8.51 -10.70
CA PRO A 274 22.67 -9.62 -9.77
C PRO A 274 21.71 -9.27 -8.64
N PRO A 275 21.03 -10.26 -8.03
CA PRO A 275 20.15 -10.04 -6.90
C PRO A 275 20.84 -9.29 -5.75
N LEU A 276 20.11 -8.37 -5.13
CA LEU A 276 20.60 -7.63 -3.96
C LEU A 276 19.61 -7.78 -2.82
N PHE A 277 19.97 -8.53 -1.78
CA PHE A 277 19.14 -8.64 -0.59
C PHE A 277 19.15 -7.34 0.21
N ALA A 278 18.00 -6.99 0.77
CA ALA A 278 17.93 -5.97 1.80
C ALA A 278 18.82 -6.36 3.00
N PRO A 279 19.43 -5.37 3.67
CA PRO A 279 20.28 -5.63 4.84
C PRO A 279 19.48 -6.12 6.04
N THR A 280 18.16 -5.89 6.06
CA THR A 280 17.25 -6.34 7.10
C THR A 280 16.88 -7.81 6.96
N ALA A 281 16.53 -8.44 8.08
CA ALA A 281 16.21 -9.86 8.14
C ALA A 281 14.73 -10.17 7.85
N THR A 282 13.85 -9.17 7.97
CA THR A 282 12.39 -9.33 7.89
C THR A 282 11.77 -8.30 6.95
N PHE A 283 10.57 -8.58 6.44
CA PHE A 283 9.78 -7.63 5.66
C PHE A 283 9.38 -6.42 6.51
N LEU A 284 8.99 -6.62 7.78
CA LEU A 284 8.57 -5.50 8.63
C LEU A 284 9.72 -4.54 8.93
N ASP A 285 10.93 -5.04 9.18
CA ASP A 285 12.10 -4.18 9.40
C ASP A 285 12.49 -3.42 8.12
N TRP A 286 12.36 -4.07 6.96
CA TRP A 286 12.53 -3.41 5.66
C TRP A 286 11.47 -2.31 5.47
N TYR A 287 10.20 -2.61 5.69
CA TYR A 287 9.13 -1.63 5.48
C TYR A 287 9.21 -0.44 6.47
N GLU A 288 9.50 -0.73 7.75
CA GLU A 288 9.66 0.29 8.78
C GLU A 288 10.89 1.17 8.52
N GLY A 289 11.99 0.60 8.00
CA GLY A 289 13.18 1.34 7.62
C GLY A 289 12.94 2.33 6.47
N TRP A 290 12.15 1.95 5.46
CA TRP A 290 11.72 2.88 4.41
C TRP A 290 11.00 4.09 4.98
N LEU A 291 10.03 3.86 5.88
CA LEU A 291 9.29 4.93 6.54
C LEU A 291 10.23 5.84 7.36
N ASP A 292 11.20 5.26 8.06
CA ASP A 292 12.16 6.03 8.84
C ASP A 292 13.00 6.96 7.95
N GLU A 293 13.43 6.50 6.78
CA GLU A 293 14.18 7.32 5.82
C GLU A 293 13.35 8.40 5.12
N VAL A 294 12.04 8.18 4.94
CA VAL A 294 11.12 9.24 4.52
C VAL A 294 10.94 10.28 5.63
N ILE A 295 10.61 9.84 6.84
CA ILE A 295 10.31 10.70 7.99
C ILE A 295 11.51 11.58 8.36
N ASN A 296 12.73 11.02 8.32
CA ASN A 296 13.95 11.77 8.62
C ASN A 296 14.46 12.62 7.43
N GLY A 297 13.77 12.58 6.29
CA GLY A 297 14.06 13.37 5.11
C GLY A 297 15.22 12.85 4.25
N THR A 298 15.75 11.64 4.50
CA THR A 298 16.83 11.05 3.69
C THR A 298 16.36 10.79 2.26
N LEU A 299 15.18 10.20 2.09
CA LEU A 299 14.60 9.90 0.76
C LEU A 299 13.95 11.11 0.08
N LEU A 300 13.90 12.27 0.74
CA LEU A 300 13.31 13.50 0.20
C LEU A 300 14.35 14.40 -0.50
N LYS A 301 15.64 14.05 -0.41
CA LYS A 301 16.73 14.82 -1.01
C LYS A 301 16.84 14.58 -2.51
N ARG A 302 17.32 15.58 -3.24
CA ARG A 302 17.56 15.47 -4.68
C ARG A 302 18.60 14.39 -5.03
N ASP A 303 19.56 14.17 -4.15
CA ASP A 303 20.61 13.16 -4.22
C ASP A 303 20.36 12.03 -3.21
N ALA A 304 19.09 11.73 -2.93
CA ALA A 304 18.69 10.65 -2.04
C ALA A 304 19.37 9.32 -2.43
N PRO A 305 19.77 8.50 -1.44
CA PRO A 305 20.22 7.15 -1.71
C PRO A 305 19.07 6.29 -2.27
N PHE A 306 19.43 5.20 -2.93
CA PHE A 306 18.46 4.22 -3.40
C PHE A 306 18.00 3.31 -2.26
N TYR A 307 16.69 3.08 -2.17
CA TYR A 307 16.10 2.12 -1.24
C TYR A 307 16.01 0.71 -1.86
N GLY A 308 17.09 0.26 -2.50
CA GLY A 308 17.08 -0.92 -3.38
C GLY A 308 18.15 -0.83 -4.45
N PHE A 309 17.78 -1.04 -5.71
CA PHE A 309 18.67 -0.85 -6.85
C PHE A 309 18.83 0.62 -7.26
N PRO A 310 19.99 0.97 -7.86
CA PRO A 310 20.26 2.27 -8.46
C PRO A 310 19.59 2.49 -9.82
#